data_AF-A0AA38G370-F1
#
_entry.id   AF-A0AA38G370-F1
#
_cell.length_a   1.000
_cell.length_b   1.000
_cell.length_c   1.000
_cell.angle_alpha   90.00
_cell.angle_beta   90.00
_cell.angle_gamma   90.00
#
_symmetry.space_group_name_H-M   'P 1'
#
loop_
_entity.id
_entity.type
_entity.pdbx_description
1 polymer ?
#
loop_
_entity_poly.entity_id
_entity_poly.type
_entity_poly.pdbx_seq_one_letter_code
_entity_poly.pdbx_strand_id
1 'polypeptide(L)'
;FPVGRIARFLKNGRYAKHVGDGAPIYLAVVMEYLAVEVLELARNAAQDNKKSRIIPRHILLTVRNYEKLGKLLGSVTISAGGVLPNIHQ
;
A
#
# COMPACT_ATOMS: atom_id res chain seq x y z
N PHE A 1 -11.14 3.09 7.24
CA PHE A 1 -9.99 3.85 7.80
C PHE A 1 -10.47 4.97 8.73
N PRO A 2 -9.73 5.37 9.79
CA PRO A 2 -10.26 6.26 10.84
C PRO A 2 -10.23 7.75 10.45
N VAL A 3 -11.35 8.28 9.95
CA VAL A 3 -11.51 9.67 9.51
C VAL A 3 -11.08 10.68 10.58
N GLY A 4 -11.54 10.55 11.83
CA GLY A 4 -11.20 11.49 12.90
C GLY A 4 -9.69 11.54 13.22
N ARG A 5 -9.00 10.40 13.12
CA ARG A 5 -7.54 10.34 13.31
C ARG A 5 -6.80 11.00 12.15
N ILE A 6 -7.27 10.79 10.93
CA ILE A 6 -6.72 11.41 9.72
C ILE A 6 -6.93 12.93 9.79
N ALA A 7 -8.10 13.41 10.18
CA ALA A 7 -8.37 14.85 10.39
C ALA A 7 -7.39 15.47 11.38
N ARG A 8 -7.13 14.79 12.51
CA ARG A 8 -6.13 15.21 13.49
C ARG A 8 -4.72 15.26 12.89
N PHE A 9 -4.32 14.26 12.10
CA PHE A 9 -3.00 14.24 11.45
C PHE A 9 -2.86 15.33 10.37
N LEU A 10 -3.92 15.62 9.60
CA LEU A 10 -3.91 16.72 8.64
C LEU A 10 -3.70 18.08 9.32
N LYS A 11 -4.36 18.32 10.47
CA LYS A 11 -4.17 19.55 11.27
C LYS A 11 -2.76 19.61 11.88
N ASN A 12 -2.28 18.52 12.46
CA ASN A 12 -0.97 18.46 13.10
C ASN A 12 0.20 18.57 12.10
N GLY A 13 0.01 18.06 10.88
CA GLY A 13 1.02 18.12 9.82
C GLY A 13 1.18 19.52 9.21
N ARG A 14 0.31 20.48 9.53
CA ARG A 14 0.35 21.88 9.05
C ARG A 14 0.45 22.00 7.52
N TYR A 15 -0.17 21.07 6.78
CA TYR A 15 -0.19 21.08 5.30
C TYR A 15 -0.93 22.27 4.70
N ALA A 16 -1.88 22.85 5.46
CA ALA A 16 -2.63 24.04 5.10
C ALA A 16 -3.07 24.80 6.37
N LYS A 17 -3.41 26.09 6.23
CA LYS A 17 -3.93 26.92 7.33
C LYS A 17 -5.28 26.42 7.85
N HIS A 18 -6.15 25.93 6.95
CA HIS A 18 -7.43 25.32 7.28
C HIS A 18 -7.58 24.01 6.53
N VAL A 19 -8.21 23.02 7.18
CA VAL A 19 -8.52 21.72 6.59
C VAL A 19 -10.03 21.62 6.52
N GLY A 20 -10.59 21.51 5.32
CA GLY A 20 -12.04 21.35 5.12
C GLY A 20 -12.54 19.99 5.58
N ASP A 21 -13.81 19.90 5.94
CA ASP A 21 -14.41 18.71 6.56
C ASP A 21 -14.41 17.47 5.65
N GLY A 22 -14.48 17.67 4.33
CA GLY A 22 -14.41 16.60 3.33
C GLY A 22 -13.02 16.02 3.11
N ALA A 23 -11.95 16.76 3.41
CA ALA A 23 -10.58 16.33 3.17
C ALA A 23 -10.19 15.03 3.91
N PRO A 24 -10.43 14.89 5.23
CA PRO A 24 -10.12 13.65 5.95
C PRO A 24 -10.98 12.47 5.50
N ILE A 25 -12.21 12.71 5.02
CA ILE A 25 -13.08 11.66 4.50
C ILE A 25 -12.51 11.12 3.20
N TYR A 26 -12.19 12.01 2.26
CA TYR A 26 -11.63 11.64 0.96
C TYR A 26 -10.30 10.89 1.12
N LEU A 27 -9.40 11.40 1.96
CA LEU A 27 -8.13 10.74 2.23
C LEU A 27 -8.31 9.37 2.90
N ALA A 28 -9.27 9.22 3.82
CA ALA A 28 -9.57 7.93 4.42
C ALA A 28 -9.99 6.89 3.38
N VAL A 29 -10.87 7.27 2.45
CA VAL A 29 -11.34 6.39 1.37
C VAL A 29 -10.19 5.98 0.45
N VAL A 30 -9.34 6.93 0.04
CA VAL A 30 -8.18 6.64 -0.81
C VAL A 30 -7.19 5.71 -0.12
N MET A 31 -6.88 5.97 1.16
CA MET A 31 -5.98 5.10 1.93
C MET A 31 -6.57 3.69 2.10
N GLU A 32 -7.88 3.58 2.31
CA GLU A 32 -8.57 2.31 2.41
C GLU A 32 -8.53 1.53 1.10
N TYR A 33 -8.86 2.19 -0.01
CA TYR A 33 -8.81 1.61 -1.34
C TYR A 33 -7.41 1.06 -1.65
N LEU A 34 -6.35 1.85 -1.43
CA LEU A 34 -4.98 1.41 -1.69
C LEU A 34 -4.55 0.24 -0.79
N ALA A 35 -4.96 0.25 0.49
CA ALA A 35 -4.66 -0.86 1.40
C ALA A 35 -5.36 -2.15 0.98
N VAL A 36 -6.63 -2.07 0.57
CA VAL A 36 -7.39 -3.21 0.06
C VAL A 36 -6.73 -3.78 -1.19
N GLU A 37 -6.38 -2.95 -2.17
CA GLU A 37 -5.73 -3.39 -3.42
C GLU A 37 -4.42 -4.15 -3.13
N VAL A 38 -3.54 -3.59 -2.28
CA VAL A 38 -2.28 -4.25 -1.93
C VAL A 38 -2.52 -5.58 -1.21
N LEU A 39 -3.49 -5.63 -0.29
CA LEU A 39 -3.82 -6.84 0.47
C LEU A 39 -4.48 -7.91 -0.40
N GLU A 40 -5.33 -7.54 -1.35
CA GLU A 40 -5.98 -8.45 -2.28
C GLU A 40 -4.96 -9.15 -3.17
N LEU A 41 -4.05 -8.37 -3.78
CA LEU A 41 -2.97 -8.93 -4.59
C LEU A 41 -2.04 -9.78 -3.73
N ALA A 42 -1.67 -9.32 -2.53
CA ALA A 42 -0.79 -10.06 -1.63
C ALA A 42 -1.42 -11.37 -1.12
N ARG A 43 -2.75 -11.40 -0.96
CA ARG A 43 -3.51 -12.62 -0.66
C ARG A 43 -3.41 -13.61 -1.81
N ASN A 44 -3.61 -13.15 -3.06
CA ASN A 44 -3.48 -14.02 -4.24
C ASN A 44 -2.07 -14.62 -4.31
N ALA A 45 -1.03 -13.80 -4.15
CA ALA A 45 0.35 -14.28 -4.11
C ALA A 45 0.64 -15.25 -2.94
N ALA A 46 -0.04 -15.09 -1.80
CA ALA A 46 0.05 -16.04 -0.70
C ALA A 46 -0.57 -17.40 -1.05
N GLN A 47 -1.74 -17.38 -1.70
CA GLN A 47 -2.44 -18.58 -2.17
C GLN A 47 -1.64 -19.32 -3.23
N ASP A 48 -1.05 -18.60 -4.19
CA ASP A 48 -0.17 -19.17 -5.22
C ASP A 48 1.04 -19.89 -4.59
N ASN A 49 1.58 -19.34 -3.50
CA ASN A 49 2.65 -19.94 -2.72
C ASN A 49 2.18 -21.01 -1.72
N LYS A 50 0.90 -21.39 -1.76
CA LYS A 50 0.27 -22.38 -0.86
C LYS A 50 0.42 -22.01 0.62
N LYS A 51 0.33 -20.71 0.95
CA LYS A 51 0.40 -20.18 2.32
C LYS A 51 -0.92 -19.51 2.70
N SER A 52 -1.34 -19.70 3.95
CA SER A 52 -2.53 -19.04 4.52
C SER A 52 -2.24 -17.65 5.08
N ARG A 53 -0.97 -17.30 5.28
CA ARG A 53 -0.53 -16.02 5.88
C ARG A 53 0.24 -15.18 4.87
N ILE A 54 -0.12 -13.89 4.80
CA ILE A 54 0.63 -12.89 4.04
C ILE A 54 1.96 -12.61 4.77
N ILE A 55 3.06 -12.64 4.02
CA ILE A 55 4.41 -12.29 4.49
C ILE A 55 4.99 -11.19 3.59
N PRO A 56 6.08 -10.50 3.99
CA PRO A 56 6.67 -9.41 3.18
C PRO A 56 7.03 -9.82 1.75
N ARG A 57 7.40 -11.09 1.52
CA ARG A 57 7.63 -11.64 0.18
C ARG A 57 6.41 -11.47 -0.73
N HIS A 58 5.21 -11.76 -0.25
CA HIS A 58 3.98 -11.66 -1.06
C HIS A 58 3.68 -10.22 -1.45
N ILE A 59 3.93 -9.27 -0.54
CA ILE A 59 3.80 -7.83 -0.81
C ILE A 59 4.83 -7.39 -1.86
N LEU A 60 6.09 -7.85 -1.75
CA LEU A 60 7.11 -7.49 -2.75
C LEU A 60 6.75 -8.04 -4.14
N LEU A 61 6.33 -9.30 -4.24
CA LEU A 61 5.96 -9.89 -5.53
C LEU A 61 4.85 -9.09 -6.21
N THR A 62 3.83 -8.66 -5.46
CA THR A 62 2.69 -7.94 -6.03
C THR A 62 3.04 -6.50 -6.38
N VAL A 63 3.78 -5.81 -5.52
CA VAL A 63 4.24 -4.43 -5.79
C VAL A 63 5.14 -4.39 -7.02
N ARG A 64 6.01 -5.38 -7.23
CA ARG A 64 6.93 -5.39 -8.37
C ARG A 64 6.32 -5.92 -9.67
N ASN A 65 5.36 -6.84 -9.61
CA ASN A 65 4.69 -7.38 -10.80
C ASN A 65 3.54 -6.50 -11.29
N TYR A 66 2.86 -5.77 -10.40
CA TYR A 66 1.71 -4.95 -10.79
C TYR A 66 2.15 -3.54 -11.17
N GLU A 67 1.92 -3.17 -12.44
CA GLU A 67 2.45 -1.93 -13.04
C GLU A 67 2.16 -0.67 -12.21
N LYS A 68 0.92 -0.48 -11.74
CA LYS A 68 0.53 0.74 -11.03
C LYS A 68 1.23 0.85 -9.66
N LEU A 69 1.31 -0.26 -8.92
CA LEU A 69 1.99 -0.30 -7.62
C LEU A 69 3.51 -0.22 -7.79
N GLY A 70 4.05 -0.83 -8.84
CA GLY A 70 5.47 -0.77 -9.18
C GLY A 70 5.92 0.65 -9.49
N LYS A 71 5.11 1.42 -10.22
CA LYS A 71 5.34 2.86 -10.47
C LYS A 71 5.20 3.68 -9.19
N LEU A 72 4.12 3.47 -8.42
CA LEU A 72 3.87 4.22 -7.18
C LEU A 72 4.95 3.99 -6.12
N LEU A 73 5.48 2.76 -6.01
CA LEU A 73 6.41 2.32 -4.97
C LEU A 73 7.79 1.97 -5.53
N GLY A 74 8.18 2.59 -6.65
CA GLY A 74 9.42 2.27 -7.36
C GLY A 74 10.67 2.37 -6.48
N SER A 75 10.78 3.42 -5.67
CA SER A 75 11.92 3.67 -4.77
C SER A 75 11.77 3.07 -3.37
N VAL A 76 10.63 2.46 -3.05
CA VAL A 76 10.36 1.93 -1.70
C VAL A 76 11.06 0.58 -1.53
N THR A 77 11.81 0.42 -0.44
CA THR A 77 12.39 -0.87 -0.03
C THR A 77 11.41 -1.63 0.87
N ILE A 78 11.07 -2.86 0.49
CA ILE A 78 10.24 -3.76 1.32
C ILE A 78 11.19 -4.68 2.09
N SER A 79 11.29 -4.46 3.40
CA SER A 79 12.11 -5.28 4.30
C SER A 79 11.70 -6.76 4.22
N ALA A 80 12.69 -7.66 4.14
CA ALA A 80 12.48 -9.12 4.00
C ALA A 80 11.64 -9.54 2.78
N GLY A 81 11.51 -8.70 1.77
CA GLY A 81 10.77 -9.01 0.54
C GLY A 81 11.57 -9.84 -0.47
N GLY A 82 12.90 -9.71 -0.51
CA GLY A 82 13.74 -10.28 -1.56
C GLY A 82 13.63 -9.52 -2.89
N VAL A 83 13.81 -10.21 -4.03
CA VAL A 83 13.72 -9.63 -5.39
C VAL A 83 12.86 -10.49 -6.31
N LEU A 84 12.38 -9.94 -7.43
CA LEU A 84 11.72 -10.73 -8.47
C LEU A 84 12.74 -11.73 -9.07
N PRO A 85 12.36 -13.01 -9.25
CA PRO A 85 13.20 -13.96 -9.99
C PRO A 85 13.33 -13.49 -11.44
N ASN A 86 14.55 -13.17 -11.88
CA ASN A 86 14.83 -12.77 -13.25
C ASN A 86 16.26 -13.22 -13.62
N ILE A 87 16.41 -13.89 -14.77
CA ILE A 87 17.70 -14.31 -15.33
C ILE A 87 17.73 -13.77 -16.76
N HIS A 88 18.71 -12.93 -17.07
CA HIS A 88 18.90 -12.43 -18.43
C HIS A 88 19.43 -13.57 -19.29
N GLN A 89 18.93 -13.68 -20.51
CA GLN A 89 19.45 -14.63 -21.50
C GLN A 89 20.76 -14.14 -22.11
#